data_AF-A0A094HRX7-F1
#
_entry.id   AF-A0A094HRX7-F1
#
_cell.length_a   1.000
_cell.length_b   1.000
_cell.length_c   1.000
_cell.angle_alpha   90.00
_cell.angle_beta   90.00
_cell.angle_gamma   90.00
#
_symmetry.space_group_name_H-M   'P 1'
#
loop_
_entity.id
_entity.type
_entity.pdbx_description
1 polymer ?
#
loop_
_entity_poly.entity_id
_entity_poly.type
_entity_poly.pdbx_seq_one_letter_code
_entity_poly.pdbx_strand_id
1 'polypeptide(L)'
;MPPFQASAGTVEPDIAAMLASIKMSAAASINKGLPVESLTGRQAAIRVMIVGDSMTQGHQGDWTWRYRIWEWFKEQGIDVDFVGPYAGTVEPDLPSAPAPPPLYGVAPPTSSIKSSGGYAVGASVDFDSDHFAVWGRAAAVDKGLIQDVVAAHQADLMLLMLGFNDMGWFYSDAQGTLDSIHTLITNARAANPNLKFAVANVPQRSFIGGREDLPLNTNIYNSLLSNSIPRWSTTQSPISLVELQENYSCDRTACPVGYDGLHPNARGEYQIARAFTVTLVNNFQLGTSPLTIPSDIPARPL
;
A
#
# COMPACT_ATOMS: atom_id res chain seq x y z
N MET A 1 15.42 27.45 6.84
CA MET A 1 15.13 26.39 5.84
C MET A 1 16.17 25.30 6.05
N PRO A 2 15.80 24.08 6.47
CA PRO A 2 16.72 22.97 6.32
C PRO A 2 16.87 22.68 4.82
N PRO A 3 18.02 22.14 4.38
CA PRO A 3 18.27 21.92 2.97
C PRO A 3 17.34 20.82 2.45
N PHE A 4 16.78 21.03 1.26
CA PHE A 4 16.20 19.96 0.45
C PHE A 4 17.28 18.89 0.26
N GLN A 5 17.15 17.74 0.93
CA GLN A 5 17.88 16.54 0.53
C GLN A 5 17.21 16.03 -0.74
N ALA A 6 17.79 16.36 -1.89
CA ALA A 6 17.48 15.65 -3.13
C ALA A 6 17.84 14.17 -2.92
N SER A 7 16.82 13.32 -2.79
CA SER A 7 16.93 11.88 -2.50
C SER A 7 17.43 11.06 -3.70
N ALA A 8 18.39 11.59 -4.48
CA ALA A 8 18.90 10.91 -5.67
C ALA A 8 19.57 9.56 -5.33
N GLY A 9 19.98 9.35 -4.07
CA GLY A 9 20.64 8.12 -3.62
C GLY A 9 19.73 6.95 -3.23
N THR A 10 18.40 7.12 -3.11
CA THR A 10 17.50 6.04 -2.69
C THR A 10 16.86 5.28 -3.85
N VAL A 11 16.78 5.89 -5.03
CA VAL A 11 16.01 5.35 -6.17
C VAL A 11 16.71 4.17 -6.87
N GLU A 12 18.03 4.25 -7.10
CA GLU A 12 18.80 3.16 -7.72
C GLU A 12 18.79 1.84 -6.94
N PRO A 13 19.05 1.82 -5.61
CA PRO A 13 18.96 0.58 -4.84
C PRO A 13 17.54 0.00 -4.80
N ASP A 14 16.51 0.84 -4.80
CA ASP A 14 15.11 0.41 -4.85
C ASP A 14 14.75 -0.23 -6.20
N ILE A 15 15.24 0.30 -7.33
CA ILE A 15 15.08 -0.30 -8.66
C ILE A 15 15.72 -1.69 -8.68
N ALA A 16 16.96 -1.83 -8.20
CA ALA A 16 17.67 -3.10 -8.23
C ALA A 16 16.96 -4.17 -7.38
N ALA A 17 16.51 -3.81 -6.18
CA ALA A 17 15.75 -4.71 -5.30
C ALA A 17 14.40 -5.09 -5.93
N MET A 18 13.66 -4.12 -6.49
CA MET A 18 12.41 -4.39 -7.20
C MET A 18 12.62 -5.33 -8.39
N LEU A 19 13.61 -5.08 -9.25
CA LEU A 19 13.90 -5.93 -10.41
C LEU A 19 14.29 -7.35 -9.99
N ALA A 20 15.01 -7.51 -8.87
CA ALA A 20 15.29 -8.83 -8.31
C ALA A 20 14.00 -9.54 -7.88
N SER A 21 13.10 -8.84 -7.20
CA SER A 21 11.81 -9.39 -6.76
C SER A 21 10.88 -9.72 -7.93
N ILE A 22 10.81 -8.87 -8.98
CA ILE A 22 10.05 -9.16 -10.22
C ILE A 22 10.57 -10.44 -10.89
N LYS A 23 11.89 -10.66 -10.91
CA LYS A 23 12.46 -11.90 -11.44
C LYS A 23 12.10 -13.12 -10.58
N MET A 24 12.10 -12.98 -9.25
CA MET A 24 11.72 -14.06 -8.33
C MET A 24 10.22 -14.40 -8.42
N SER A 25 9.34 -13.40 -8.49
CA SER A 25 7.90 -13.60 -8.61
C SER A 25 7.52 -14.26 -9.95
N ALA A 26 8.16 -13.86 -11.05
CA ALA A 26 8.01 -14.54 -12.34
C ALA A 26 8.41 -16.02 -12.26
N ALA A 27 9.48 -16.37 -11.54
CA ALA A 27 9.89 -17.75 -11.32
C ALA A 27 8.91 -18.54 -10.42
N ALA A 28 8.35 -17.89 -9.39
CA ALA A 28 7.34 -18.50 -8.52
C ALA A 28 6.01 -18.76 -9.25
N SER A 29 5.59 -17.85 -10.14
CA SER A 29 4.39 -18.01 -10.98
C SER A 29 4.51 -19.23 -11.91
N ILE A 30 5.69 -19.48 -12.49
CA ILE A 30 5.96 -20.69 -13.31
C ILE A 30 5.79 -21.97 -12.47
N ASN A 31 6.12 -21.93 -11.17
CA ASN A 31 6.00 -23.07 -10.26
C ASN A 31 4.60 -23.27 -9.66
N LYS A 32 3.71 -22.26 -9.69
CA LYS A 32 2.33 -22.37 -9.16
C LYS A 32 1.42 -23.27 -10.00
N GLY A 33 1.85 -23.75 -11.17
CA GLY A 33 1.11 -24.72 -12.00
C GLY A 33 -0.15 -24.12 -12.62
N LEU A 34 -0.20 -24.00 -13.96
CA LEU A 34 -1.42 -23.61 -14.66
C LEU A 34 -2.51 -24.67 -14.41
N PRO A 35 -3.68 -24.32 -13.85
CA PRO A 35 -4.81 -25.25 -13.80
C PRO A 35 -5.29 -25.49 -15.24
N VAL A 36 -5.16 -26.72 -15.72
CA VAL A 36 -5.81 -27.15 -16.95
C VAL A 36 -7.25 -27.51 -16.60
N GLU A 37 -8.14 -26.51 -16.47
CA GLU A 37 -9.57 -26.74 -16.33
C GLU A 37 -10.40 -25.94 -17.37
N SER A 38 -11.27 -26.71 -18.04
CA SER A 38 -12.32 -26.40 -19.03
C SER A 38 -12.60 -24.93 -19.44
N LEU A 39 -12.51 -24.67 -20.75
CA LEU A 39 -12.80 -23.43 -21.47
C LEU A 39 -14.29 -23.01 -21.53
N THR A 40 -15.05 -23.21 -20.46
CA THR A 40 -16.46 -22.80 -20.39
C THR A 40 -16.73 -21.96 -19.14
N GLY A 41 -16.64 -20.64 -19.30
CA GLY A 41 -17.53 -19.69 -18.62
C GLY A 41 -17.17 -19.22 -17.20
N ARG A 42 -15.97 -19.46 -16.68
CA ARG A 42 -15.50 -18.77 -15.47
C ARG A 42 -14.91 -17.42 -15.88
N GLN A 43 -15.50 -16.33 -15.41
CA GLN A 43 -14.89 -15.01 -15.54
C GLN A 43 -13.53 -15.08 -14.83
N ALA A 44 -12.45 -14.72 -15.53
CA ALA A 44 -11.11 -14.76 -14.94
C ALA A 44 -11.06 -13.90 -13.67
N ALA A 45 -10.35 -14.39 -12.64
CA ALA A 45 -10.17 -13.68 -11.37
C ALA A 45 -9.66 -12.25 -11.61
N ILE A 46 -10.14 -11.29 -10.83
CA ILE A 46 -9.71 -9.90 -10.92
C ILE A 46 -8.32 -9.79 -10.30
N ARG A 47 -7.31 -9.31 -11.06
CA ARG A 47 -5.97 -9.09 -10.52
C ARG A 47 -5.91 -7.77 -9.78
N VAL A 48 -5.76 -7.83 -8.46
CA VAL A 48 -5.78 -6.67 -7.57
C VAL A 48 -4.36 -6.39 -7.07
N MET A 49 -3.79 -5.26 -7.48
CA MET A 49 -2.51 -4.80 -6.96
C MET A 49 -2.72 -3.87 -5.77
N ILE A 50 -2.19 -4.25 -4.62
CA ILE A 50 -2.23 -3.41 -3.42
C ILE A 50 -0.91 -2.64 -3.31
N VAL A 51 -0.98 -1.32 -3.46
CA VAL A 51 0.18 -0.42 -3.44
C VAL A 51 0.15 0.42 -2.17
N GLY A 52 1.26 0.48 -1.44
CA GLY A 52 1.29 1.28 -0.22
C GLY A 52 2.63 1.34 0.50
N ASP A 53 2.59 1.86 1.73
CA ASP A 53 3.76 1.99 2.59
C ASP A 53 3.68 1.05 3.81
N SER A 54 4.22 1.48 4.94
CA SER A 54 4.22 0.77 6.22
C SER A 54 2.82 0.42 6.72
N MET A 55 1.83 1.30 6.53
CA MET A 55 0.45 1.04 6.94
C MET A 55 -0.20 -0.09 6.13
N THR A 56 0.35 -0.39 4.95
CA THR A 56 -0.08 -1.51 4.09
C THR A 56 0.77 -2.74 4.27
N GLN A 57 2.09 -2.59 4.38
CA GLN A 57 2.99 -3.73 4.53
C GLN A 57 2.82 -4.42 5.87
N GLY A 58 2.77 -3.67 6.98
CA GLY A 58 2.71 -4.20 8.34
C GLY A 58 4.00 -4.89 8.80
N HIS A 59 4.00 -5.33 10.06
CA HIS A 59 5.09 -6.07 10.67
C HIS A 59 4.78 -7.56 10.79
N GLN A 60 5.84 -8.36 10.98
CA GLN A 60 5.69 -9.77 11.28
C GLN A 60 4.72 -10.02 12.43
N GLY A 61 3.77 -10.92 12.21
CA GLY A 61 2.71 -11.24 13.18
C GLY A 61 1.46 -10.38 13.05
N ASP A 62 1.47 -9.34 12.20
CA ASP A 62 0.26 -8.61 11.86
C ASP A 62 -0.65 -9.44 10.95
N TRP A 63 -1.95 -9.17 11.01
CA TRP A 63 -2.86 -9.64 9.97
C TRP A 63 -2.80 -8.71 8.75
N THR A 64 -2.63 -7.41 8.99
CA THR A 64 -2.74 -6.31 8.02
C THR A 64 -4.14 -6.12 7.47
N TRP A 65 -4.44 -4.94 6.95
CA TRP A 65 -5.72 -4.68 6.28
C TRP A 65 -5.88 -5.48 4.99
N ARG A 66 -4.77 -5.94 4.38
CA ARG A 66 -4.74 -6.78 3.18
C ARG A 66 -5.42 -8.13 3.44
N TYR A 67 -5.15 -8.72 4.60
CA TYR A 67 -5.85 -9.94 5.02
C TYR A 67 -7.34 -9.68 5.22
N ARG A 68 -7.72 -8.56 5.86
CA ARG A 68 -9.13 -8.22 6.13
C ARG A 68 -9.93 -8.01 4.85
N ILE A 69 -9.35 -7.34 3.85
CA ILE A 69 -10.04 -7.15 2.57
C ILE A 69 -10.08 -8.44 1.74
N TRP A 70 -9.08 -9.32 1.86
CA TRP A 70 -9.13 -10.67 1.27
C TRP A 70 -10.25 -11.53 1.88
N GLU A 71 -10.41 -11.51 3.21
CA GLU A 71 -11.54 -12.18 3.89
C GLU A 71 -12.87 -11.67 3.33
N TRP A 72 -12.99 -10.36 3.13
CA TRP A 72 -14.18 -9.75 2.54
C TRP A 72 -14.41 -10.18 1.07
N PHE A 73 -13.38 -10.23 0.22
CA PHE A 73 -13.54 -10.73 -1.15
C PHE A 73 -14.08 -12.17 -1.17
N LYS A 74 -13.56 -13.03 -0.28
CA LYS A 74 -14.05 -14.40 -0.10
C LYS A 74 -15.50 -14.44 0.38
N GLU A 75 -15.84 -13.64 1.39
CA GLU A 75 -17.22 -13.54 1.91
C GLU A 75 -18.21 -13.08 0.83
N GLN A 76 -17.79 -12.16 -0.05
CA GLN A 76 -18.60 -11.68 -1.17
C GLN A 76 -18.62 -12.62 -2.38
N GLY A 77 -17.88 -13.74 -2.35
CA GLY A 77 -17.78 -14.68 -3.47
C GLY A 77 -17.10 -14.11 -4.71
N ILE A 78 -16.21 -13.14 -4.54
CA ILE A 78 -15.50 -12.47 -5.63
C ILE A 78 -14.15 -13.15 -5.81
N ASP A 79 -13.90 -13.67 -7.01
CA ASP A 79 -12.63 -14.30 -7.38
C ASP A 79 -11.57 -13.22 -7.64
N VAL A 80 -10.55 -13.17 -6.78
CA VAL A 80 -9.45 -12.20 -6.85
C VAL A 80 -8.10 -12.90 -6.76
N ASP A 81 -7.15 -12.38 -7.52
CA ASP A 81 -5.72 -12.72 -7.47
C ASP A 81 -5.01 -11.45 -7.00
N PHE A 82 -4.44 -11.45 -5.80
CA PHE A 82 -3.59 -10.35 -5.39
C PHE A 82 -2.27 -10.45 -6.16
N VAL A 83 -1.79 -9.33 -6.67
CA VAL A 83 -0.60 -9.34 -7.53
C VAL A 83 0.41 -8.29 -7.09
N GLY A 84 1.68 -8.67 -7.12
CA GLY A 84 2.80 -7.80 -6.83
C GLY A 84 4.09 -8.58 -6.62
N PRO A 85 5.23 -7.88 -6.45
CA PRO A 85 6.53 -8.52 -6.33
C PRO A 85 6.84 -9.02 -4.91
N TYR A 86 6.03 -8.68 -3.91
CA TYR A 86 6.23 -9.03 -2.49
C TYR A 86 5.05 -9.80 -1.94
N ALA A 87 5.27 -10.65 -0.93
CA ALA A 87 4.20 -11.40 -0.26
C ALA A 87 4.18 -11.22 1.27
N GLY A 88 5.34 -11.00 1.90
CA GLY A 88 5.44 -10.94 3.37
C GLY A 88 5.26 -9.55 3.98
N THR A 89 5.29 -9.53 5.30
CA THR A 89 5.38 -8.32 6.13
C THR A 89 6.86 -7.96 6.39
N VAL A 90 7.11 -6.89 7.14
CA VAL A 90 8.48 -6.56 7.58
C VAL A 90 8.94 -7.54 8.65
N GLU A 91 9.98 -8.33 8.34
CA GLU A 91 10.66 -9.18 9.31
C GLU A 91 11.44 -8.37 10.37
N PRO A 92 11.59 -8.89 11.61
CA PRO A 92 12.41 -8.25 12.63
C PRO A 92 13.87 -8.21 12.21
N ASP A 93 14.61 -7.22 12.71
CA ASP A 93 16.07 -7.23 12.59
C ASP A 93 16.64 -8.48 13.27
N LEU A 94 17.56 -9.15 12.58
CA LEU A 94 18.33 -10.21 13.21
C LEU A 94 19.17 -9.61 14.35
N PRO A 95 19.20 -10.26 15.52
CA PRO A 95 20.08 -9.85 16.60
C PRO A 95 21.52 -9.71 16.08
N SER A 96 22.08 -8.52 16.22
CA SER A 96 23.45 -8.23 15.80
C SER A 96 24.18 -7.46 16.90
N ALA A 97 25.47 -7.70 17.01
CA ALA A 97 26.33 -6.87 17.85
C ALA A 97 26.35 -5.44 17.28
N PRO A 98 26.45 -4.40 18.13
CA PRO A 98 26.57 -3.02 17.66
C PRO A 98 27.69 -2.90 16.62
N ALA A 99 27.35 -2.43 15.42
CA ALA A 99 28.34 -2.13 14.40
C ALA A 99 29.10 -0.84 14.76
N PRO A 100 30.42 -0.75 14.50
CA PRO A 100 31.13 0.51 14.56
C PRO A 100 30.45 1.54 13.64
N PRO A 101 30.45 2.85 13.98
CA PRO A 101 29.93 3.87 13.10
C PRO A 101 30.60 3.78 11.71
N PRO A 102 29.84 3.99 10.61
CA PRO A 102 30.43 4.07 9.28
C PRO A 102 31.54 5.13 9.27
N LEU A 103 32.65 4.82 8.60
CA LEU A 103 33.68 5.82 8.37
C LEU A 103 33.13 6.95 7.50
N TYR A 104 33.61 8.16 7.75
CA TYR A 104 33.19 9.35 7.02
C TYR A 104 33.39 9.14 5.50
N GLY A 105 32.35 9.39 4.72
CA GLY A 105 32.37 9.25 3.25
C GLY A 105 32.07 7.85 2.72
N VAL A 106 31.82 6.85 3.59
CA VAL A 106 31.33 5.54 3.16
C VAL A 106 29.80 5.61 3.00
N ALA A 107 29.30 5.27 1.81
CA ALA A 107 27.87 5.15 1.59
C ALA A 107 27.30 4.06 2.52
N PRO A 108 26.18 4.31 3.22
CA PRO A 108 25.54 3.27 4.00
C PRO A 108 25.19 2.09 3.07
N PRO A 109 25.29 0.84 3.56
CA PRO A 109 24.94 -0.32 2.76
C PRO A 109 23.48 -0.20 2.30
N THR A 110 23.25 -0.56 1.04
CA THR A 110 21.90 -0.66 0.49
C THR A 110 21.13 -1.72 1.25
N SER A 111 20.14 -1.34 2.05
CA SER A 111 19.27 -2.30 2.72
C SER A 111 18.40 -2.99 1.69
N SER A 112 18.43 -4.32 1.65
CA SER A 112 17.43 -5.09 0.91
C SER A 112 16.03 -4.77 1.43
N ILE A 113 15.04 -4.80 0.54
CA ILE A 113 13.64 -4.66 0.92
C ILE A 113 13.27 -5.82 1.84
N LYS A 114 12.79 -5.50 3.03
CA LYS A 114 12.26 -6.47 3.98
C LYS A 114 10.84 -6.83 3.59
N SER A 115 10.61 -8.08 3.20
CA SER A 115 9.29 -8.56 2.78
C SER A 115 9.14 -10.07 3.02
N SER A 116 9.87 -10.60 4.00
CA SER A 116 9.90 -12.03 4.33
C SER A 116 9.24 -12.35 5.67
N GLY A 117 8.74 -11.33 6.39
CA GLY A 117 8.00 -11.53 7.62
C GLY A 117 6.69 -12.28 7.40
N GLY A 118 6.36 -13.16 8.34
CA GLY A 118 5.09 -13.90 8.33
C GLY A 118 3.90 -13.06 8.80
N TYR A 119 2.69 -13.56 8.51
CA TYR A 119 1.45 -13.03 9.08
C TYR A 119 1.17 -13.60 10.46
N ALA A 120 0.13 -13.07 11.12
CA ALA A 120 -0.41 -13.62 12.36
C ALA A 120 -0.66 -15.14 12.25
N VAL A 121 -0.43 -15.89 13.34
CA VAL A 121 -0.55 -17.36 13.38
C VAL A 121 -1.92 -17.87 12.92
N GLY A 122 -2.98 -17.09 13.10
CA GLY A 122 -4.33 -17.44 12.68
C GLY A 122 -4.67 -17.12 11.22
N ALA A 123 -3.76 -16.48 10.47
CA ALA A 123 -3.98 -16.18 9.06
C ALA A 123 -4.12 -17.47 8.26
N SER A 124 -5.14 -17.54 7.42
CA SER A 124 -5.37 -18.69 6.54
C SER A 124 -4.14 -18.95 5.65
N VAL A 125 -3.77 -20.22 5.51
CA VAL A 125 -2.72 -20.65 4.57
C VAL A 125 -3.08 -20.39 3.10
N ASP A 126 -4.37 -20.21 2.81
CA ASP A 126 -4.86 -19.88 1.47
C ASP A 126 -4.79 -18.37 1.18
N PHE A 127 -4.33 -17.56 2.15
CA PHE A 127 -4.24 -16.13 1.97
C PHE A 127 -3.29 -15.78 0.84
N ASP A 128 -3.86 -15.20 -0.22
CA ASP A 128 -3.09 -14.56 -1.26
C ASP A 128 -2.55 -13.23 -0.73
N SER A 129 -1.24 -13.20 -0.48
CA SER A 129 -0.59 -12.13 0.25
C SER A 129 0.20 -11.18 -0.64
N ASP A 130 0.18 -11.42 -1.96
CA ASP A 130 0.97 -10.67 -2.93
C ASP A 130 0.60 -9.17 -2.94
N HIS A 131 1.59 -8.29 -3.03
CA HIS A 131 1.42 -6.83 -2.94
C HIS A 131 2.64 -6.05 -3.46
N PHE A 132 2.48 -4.73 -3.61
CA PHE A 132 3.56 -3.78 -3.88
C PHE A 132 3.57 -2.68 -2.80
N ALA A 133 3.91 -3.07 -1.57
CA ALA A 133 4.00 -2.13 -0.45
C ALA A 133 5.30 -2.30 0.33
N VAL A 134 5.95 -1.19 0.67
CA VAL A 134 7.23 -1.21 1.38
C VAL A 134 7.27 -0.12 2.43
N TRP A 135 7.69 -0.50 3.64
CA TRP A 135 7.78 0.37 4.79
C TRP A 135 8.66 1.59 4.49
N GLY A 136 8.13 2.78 4.78
CA GLY A 136 8.83 4.05 4.57
C GLY A 136 8.81 4.57 3.13
N ARG A 137 8.21 3.85 2.17
CA ARG A 137 8.11 4.35 0.79
C ARG A 137 7.19 5.56 0.66
N ALA A 138 7.61 6.44 -0.24
CA ALA A 138 6.89 7.63 -0.67
C ALA A 138 6.39 7.45 -2.10
N ALA A 139 5.29 8.10 -2.47
CA ALA A 139 4.80 8.15 -3.84
C ALA A 139 5.86 8.75 -4.79
N ALA A 140 6.68 9.68 -4.28
CA ALA A 140 7.83 10.25 -5.00
C ALA A 140 8.84 9.20 -5.48
N VAL A 141 8.96 8.06 -4.80
CA VAL A 141 9.80 6.92 -5.21
C VAL A 141 9.00 6.02 -6.14
N ASP A 142 7.83 5.54 -5.70
CA ASP A 142 7.08 4.51 -6.42
C ASP A 142 6.54 4.95 -7.77
N LYS A 143 6.36 6.25 -8.01
CA LYS A 143 6.00 6.77 -9.34
C LYS A 143 6.99 6.36 -10.42
N GLY A 144 8.28 6.17 -10.09
CA GLY A 144 9.31 5.74 -11.04
C GLY A 144 9.36 4.23 -11.27
N LEU A 145 8.67 3.45 -10.44
CA LEU A 145 8.74 1.98 -10.40
C LEU A 145 7.46 1.33 -10.94
N ILE A 146 6.33 1.98 -10.73
CA ILE A 146 5.01 1.37 -10.90
C ILE A 146 4.72 0.85 -12.31
N GLN A 147 5.27 1.49 -13.35
CA GLN A 147 5.04 1.06 -14.74
C GLN A 147 5.56 -0.36 -14.97
N ASP A 148 6.78 -0.65 -14.52
CA ASP A 148 7.39 -1.98 -14.68
C ASP A 148 6.67 -3.02 -13.82
N VAL A 149 6.25 -2.64 -12.61
CA VAL A 149 5.49 -3.52 -11.71
C VAL A 149 4.14 -3.89 -12.32
N VAL A 150 3.39 -2.92 -12.84
CA VAL A 150 2.10 -3.18 -13.50
C VAL A 150 2.30 -4.00 -14.78
N ALA A 151 3.35 -3.72 -15.56
CA ALA A 151 3.67 -4.50 -16.76
C ALA A 151 4.02 -5.96 -16.44
N ALA A 152 4.73 -6.21 -15.33
CA ALA A 152 5.11 -7.57 -14.93
C ALA A 152 3.96 -8.37 -14.32
N HIS A 153 3.07 -7.70 -13.58
CA HIS A 153 2.03 -8.34 -12.77
C HIS A 153 0.61 -8.20 -13.33
N GLN A 154 0.43 -7.40 -14.38
CA GLN A 154 -0.80 -7.29 -15.18
C GLN A 154 -2.05 -6.95 -14.35
N ALA A 155 -1.94 -6.03 -13.39
CA ALA A 155 -3.07 -5.64 -12.53
C ALA A 155 -4.26 -5.09 -13.33
N ASP A 156 -5.48 -5.43 -12.89
CA ASP A 156 -6.75 -4.93 -13.42
C ASP A 156 -7.37 -3.84 -12.52
N LEU A 157 -7.10 -3.93 -11.22
CA LEU A 157 -7.50 -2.98 -10.18
C LEU A 157 -6.32 -2.66 -9.27
N MET A 158 -6.10 -1.39 -8.96
CA MET A 158 -5.10 -0.94 -8.01
C MET A 158 -5.77 -0.33 -6.77
N LEU A 159 -5.41 -0.84 -5.59
CA LEU A 159 -5.73 -0.22 -4.30
C LEU A 159 -4.50 0.56 -3.84
N LEU A 160 -4.53 1.89 -3.95
CA LEU A 160 -3.38 2.76 -3.73
C LEU A 160 -3.51 3.53 -2.42
N MET A 161 -2.55 3.33 -1.52
CA MET A 161 -2.45 4.02 -0.22
C MET A 161 -1.02 4.51 0.03
N LEU A 162 -0.66 5.61 -0.62
CA LEU A 162 0.64 6.30 -0.51
C LEU A 162 0.43 7.82 -0.32
N GLY A 163 1.51 8.52 0.02
CA GLY A 163 1.53 9.98 0.16
C GLY A 163 1.79 10.46 1.58
N PHE A 164 1.57 9.61 2.60
CA PHE A 164 1.79 10.01 3.98
C PHE A 164 3.28 10.29 4.22
N ASN A 165 4.16 9.37 3.81
CA ASN A 165 5.61 9.51 3.96
C ASN A 165 6.17 10.68 3.15
N ASP A 166 5.53 11.04 2.03
CA ASP A 166 5.99 12.15 1.20
C ASP A 166 6.02 13.46 2.02
N MET A 167 4.90 13.76 2.66
CA MET A 167 4.75 14.91 3.57
C MET A 167 5.38 14.66 4.94
N GLY A 168 5.25 13.43 5.44
CA GLY A 168 5.70 13.00 6.76
C GLY A 168 7.21 13.01 6.90
N TRP A 169 7.97 12.81 5.83
CA TRP A 169 9.44 12.71 5.87
C TRP A 169 10.11 13.61 4.84
N PHE A 170 9.44 14.69 4.44
CA PHE A 170 9.99 15.77 3.61
C PHE A 170 10.50 15.33 2.23
N TYR A 171 9.92 14.29 1.62
CA TYR A 171 10.12 14.06 0.18
C TYR A 171 9.47 15.19 -0.64
N SER A 172 8.29 15.66 -0.22
CA SER A 172 7.59 16.78 -0.84
C SER A 172 6.54 17.41 0.07
N ASP A 173 6.06 18.59 -0.30
CA ASP A 173 4.87 19.20 0.30
C ASP A 173 3.58 18.59 -0.28
N ALA A 174 2.42 19.14 0.09
CA ALA A 174 1.12 18.66 -0.39
C ALA A 174 0.98 18.67 -1.93
N GLN A 175 1.50 19.70 -2.61
CA GLN A 175 1.41 19.80 -4.07
C GLN A 175 2.36 18.80 -4.75
N GLY A 176 3.61 18.70 -4.29
CA GLY A 176 4.56 17.73 -4.84
C GLY A 176 4.13 16.27 -4.58
N THR A 177 3.40 16.02 -3.48
CA THR A 177 2.80 14.72 -3.21
C THR A 177 1.68 14.41 -4.21
N LEU A 178 0.80 15.39 -4.47
CA LEU A 178 -0.24 15.26 -5.51
C LEU A 178 0.37 14.98 -6.89
N ASP A 179 1.42 15.70 -7.27
CA ASP A 179 2.11 15.53 -8.55
C ASP A 179 2.74 14.13 -8.65
N SER A 180 3.28 13.61 -7.54
CA SER A 180 3.83 12.26 -7.48
C SER A 180 2.77 11.18 -7.64
N ILE A 181 1.61 11.33 -6.99
CA ILE A 181 0.46 10.42 -7.16
C ILE A 181 -0.08 10.48 -8.59
N HIS A 182 -0.20 11.67 -9.18
CA HIS A 182 -0.64 11.82 -10.56
C HIS A 182 0.32 11.15 -11.55
N THR A 183 1.62 11.31 -11.33
CA THR A 183 2.67 10.65 -12.13
C THR A 183 2.61 9.13 -11.98
N LEU A 184 2.43 8.62 -10.75
CA LEU A 184 2.27 7.19 -10.48
C LEU A 184 1.08 6.61 -11.25
N ILE A 185 -0.09 7.25 -11.18
CA ILE A 185 -1.29 6.82 -11.93
C ILE A 185 -1.05 6.85 -13.44
N THR A 186 -0.39 7.90 -13.94
CA THR A 186 -0.07 8.04 -15.38
C THR A 186 0.87 6.93 -15.85
N ASN A 187 1.90 6.63 -15.07
CA ASN A 187 2.88 5.58 -15.38
C ASN A 187 2.26 4.17 -15.29
N ALA A 188 1.37 3.94 -14.32
CA ALA A 188 0.61 2.70 -14.23
C ALA A 188 -0.30 2.50 -15.46
N ARG A 189 -0.98 3.57 -15.92
CA ARG A 189 -1.79 3.54 -17.15
C ARG A 189 -0.97 3.32 -18.42
N ALA A 190 0.28 3.79 -18.46
CA ALA A 190 1.18 3.52 -19.58
C ALA A 190 1.45 2.02 -19.77
N ALA A 191 1.44 1.23 -18.68
CA ALA A 191 1.52 -0.22 -18.72
C ALA A 191 0.15 -0.89 -18.99
N ASN A 192 -0.94 -0.40 -18.37
CA ASN A 192 -2.29 -0.88 -18.61
C ASN A 192 -3.30 0.29 -18.74
N PRO A 193 -3.75 0.66 -19.96
CA PRO A 193 -4.67 1.78 -20.16
C PRO A 193 -6.09 1.52 -19.64
N ASN A 194 -6.43 0.28 -19.25
CA ASN A 194 -7.73 -0.10 -18.68
C ASN A 194 -7.69 -0.27 -17.15
N LEU A 195 -6.54 -0.01 -16.51
CA LEU A 195 -6.38 -0.18 -15.06
C LEU A 195 -7.36 0.69 -14.28
N LYS A 196 -8.04 0.11 -13.30
CA LYS A 196 -8.96 0.80 -12.39
C LYS A 196 -8.23 1.18 -11.11
N PHE A 197 -8.60 2.29 -10.48
CA PHE A 197 -7.90 2.78 -9.28
C PHE A 197 -8.86 3.15 -8.14
N ALA A 198 -8.68 2.53 -6.98
CA ALA A 198 -9.19 3.04 -5.71
C ALA A 198 -8.03 3.75 -4.99
N VAL A 199 -8.06 5.08 -4.92
CA VAL A 199 -6.95 5.90 -4.42
C VAL A 199 -7.33 6.51 -3.08
N ALA A 200 -6.64 6.13 -2.02
CA ALA A 200 -6.87 6.66 -0.69
C ALA A 200 -6.28 8.04 -0.49
N ASN A 201 -7.05 8.92 0.16
CA ASN A 201 -6.47 10.05 0.87
C ASN A 201 -5.65 9.54 2.08
N VAL A 202 -4.86 10.39 2.71
CA VAL A 202 -4.01 9.97 3.84
C VAL A 202 -4.66 10.31 5.18
N PRO A 203 -4.54 9.47 6.21
CA PRO A 203 -5.10 9.76 7.52
C PRO A 203 -4.32 10.88 8.23
N GLN A 204 -4.94 11.46 9.24
CA GLN A 204 -4.21 12.22 10.26
C GLN A 204 -3.49 11.27 11.21
N ARG A 205 -2.57 11.81 12.01
CA ARG A 205 -1.85 11.07 13.04
C ARG A 205 -1.72 11.85 14.34
N SER A 206 -1.28 11.12 15.36
CA SER A 206 -0.52 11.61 16.51
C SER A 206 0.11 12.99 16.33
N PHE A 207 0.06 13.94 17.25
CA PHE A 207 0.99 15.08 17.12
C PHE A 207 2.46 14.61 17.24
N ILE A 208 3.35 15.06 16.33
CA ILE A 208 4.82 14.98 16.51
C ILE A 208 5.29 16.38 16.85
N GLY A 209 6.04 16.52 17.95
CA GLY A 209 6.67 17.80 18.29
C GLY A 209 7.54 18.33 17.14
N GLY A 210 7.33 19.59 16.76
CA GLY A 210 8.05 20.24 15.66
C GLY A 210 7.52 19.94 14.26
N ARG A 211 6.36 19.29 14.13
CA ARG A 211 5.67 19.00 12.86
C ARG A 211 4.29 19.64 12.78
N GLU A 212 4.18 20.90 13.17
CA GLU A 212 2.96 21.69 13.04
C GLU A 212 2.51 21.83 11.57
N ASP A 213 3.46 21.72 10.64
CA ASP A 213 3.22 21.72 9.19
C ASP A 213 2.46 20.49 8.71
N LEU A 214 2.72 19.31 9.30
CA LEU A 214 2.28 18.04 8.75
C LEU A 214 0.76 17.94 8.68
N PRO A 215 0.00 18.23 9.75
CA PRO A 215 -1.45 18.13 9.67
C PRO A 215 -2.09 19.17 8.72
N LEU A 216 -1.44 20.31 8.49
CA LEU A 216 -1.88 21.30 7.49
C LEU A 216 -1.63 20.75 6.07
N ASN A 217 -0.43 20.22 5.82
CA ASN A 217 -0.08 19.58 4.55
C ASN A 217 -1.03 18.41 4.24
N THR A 218 -1.32 17.55 5.22
CA THR A 218 -2.30 16.45 5.09
C THR A 218 -3.67 16.98 4.63
N ASN A 219 -4.18 18.04 5.25
CA ASN A 219 -5.46 18.64 4.87
C ASN A 219 -5.43 19.22 3.44
N ILE A 220 -4.36 19.93 3.08
CA ILE A 220 -4.19 20.51 1.75
C ILE A 220 -4.13 19.38 0.70
N TYR A 221 -3.29 18.37 0.91
CA TYR A 221 -3.15 17.24 0.01
C TYR A 221 -4.47 16.48 -0.17
N ASN A 222 -5.17 16.14 0.92
CA ASN A 222 -6.43 15.43 0.85
C ASN A 222 -7.50 16.23 0.07
N SER A 223 -7.54 17.55 0.25
CA SER A 223 -8.42 18.43 -0.52
C SER A 223 -8.03 18.48 -2.01
N LEU A 224 -6.74 18.63 -2.30
CA LEU A 224 -6.23 18.64 -3.67
C LEU A 224 -6.51 17.32 -4.40
N LEU A 225 -6.31 16.18 -3.73
CA LEU A 225 -6.56 14.86 -4.28
C LEU A 225 -8.03 14.67 -4.62
N SER A 226 -8.94 14.96 -3.68
CA SER A 226 -10.38 14.88 -3.88
C SER A 226 -10.85 15.74 -5.06
N ASN A 227 -10.34 16.97 -5.18
CA ASN A 227 -10.65 17.87 -6.29
C ASN A 227 -10.04 17.45 -7.64
N SER A 228 -9.00 16.62 -7.63
CA SER A 228 -8.27 16.24 -8.84
C SER A 228 -8.73 14.91 -9.44
N ILE A 229 -9.14 13.95 -8.61
CA ILE A 229 -9.60 12.62 -9.07
C ILE A 229 -10.67 12.70 -10.17
N PRO A 230 -11.74 13.52 -10.07
CA PRO A 230 -12.74 13.61 -11.14
C PRO A 230 -12.18 14.05 -12.49
N ARG A 231 -11.09 14.84 -12.49
CA ARG A 231 -10.43 15.34 -13.71
C ARG A 231 -9.45 14.32 -14.29
N TRP A 232 -8.90 13.43 -13.46
CA TRP A 232 -7.98 12.37 -13.88
C TRP A 232 -8.70 11.08 -14.28
N SER A 233 -9.92 10.87 -13.78
CA SER A 233 -10.75 9.70 -14.04
C SER A 233 -11.29 9.70 -15.47
N THR A 234 -11.38 8.52 -16.09
CA THR A 234 -11.97 8.34 -17.43
C THR A 234 -12.91 7.14 -17.40
N THR A 235 -13.77 6.99 -18.41
CA THR A 235 -14.63 5.80 -18.54
C THR A 235 -13.81 4.51 -18.73
N GLN A 236 -12.70 4.57 -19.46
CA GLN A 236 -11.83 3.42 -19.73
C GLN A 236 -11.01 2.99 -18.51
N SER A 237 -10.51 3.97 -17.75
CA SER A 237 -9.69 3.78 -16.56
C SER A 237 -10.26 4.64 -15.42
N PRO A 238 -11.31 4.17 -14.74
CA PRO A 238 -11.95 4.91 -13.67
C PRO A 238 -11.06 4.99 -12.43
N ILE A 239 -11.06 6.16 -11.80
CA ILE A 239 -10.44 6.44 -10.50
C ILE A 239 -11.55 6.82 -9.53
N SER A 240 -11.55 6.20 -8.35
CA SER A 240 -12.44 6.56 -7.24
C SER A 240 -11.63 6.87 -5.98
N LEU A 241 -12.04 7.92 -5.28
CA LEU A 241 -11.46 8.29 -4.00
C LEU A 241 -11.86 7.25 -2.93
N VAL A 242 -10.89 6.86 -2.11
CA VAL A 242 -11.11 6.15 -0.85
C VAL A 242 -10.95 7.16 0.28
N GLU A 243 -12.04 7.40 1.00
CA GLU A 243 -12.13 8.35 2.12
C GLU A 243 -11.51 7.74 3.40
N LEU A 244 -10.21 7.44 3.35
CA LEU A 244 -9.50 6.78 4.43
C LEU A 244 -9.42 7.65 5.69
N GLN A 245 -9.11 8.93 5.56
CA GLN A 245 -9.06 9.88 6.68
C GLN A 245 -10.39 9.88 7.46
N GLU A 246 -11.50 9.82 6.75
CA GLU A 246 -12.86 9.86 7.30
C GLU A 246 -13.23 8.54 7.98
N ASN A 247 -12.57 7.44 7.63
CA ASN A 247 -12.88 6.09 8.10
C ASN A 247 -11.81 5.50 9.03
N TYR A 248 -10.71 6.21 9.27
CA TYR A 248 -9.63 5.82 10.18
C TYR A 248 -9.62 6.73 11.41
N SER A 249 -9.93 6.16 12.59
CA SER A 249 -10.13 6.92 13.84
C SER A 249 -8.82 7.38 14.47
N CYS A 250 -8.09 8.24 13.77
CA CYS A 250 -6.81 8.78 14.18
C CYS A 250 -6.75 10.28 13.87
N ASP A 251 -6.37 11.07 14.86
CA ASP A 251 -6.23 12.51 14.74
C ASP A 251 -5.02 13.03 15.57
N ARG A 252 -4.84 14.36 15.57
CA ARG A 252 -3.71 15.04 16.24
C ARG A 252 -3.72 14.83 17.75
N THR A 253 -4.89 14.66 18.35
CA THR A 253 -5.12 14.50 19.78
C THR A 253 -4.94 13.05 20.20
N ALA A 254 -5.53 12.12 19.45
CA ALA A 254 -5.50 10.71 19.79
C ALA A 254 -5.55 9.81 18.56
N CYS A 255 -4.93 8.64 18.67
CA CYS A 255 -4.98 7.61 17.64
C CYS A 255 -5.29 6.24 18.26
N PRO A 256 -6.52 6.00 18.76
CA PRO A 256 -6.89 4.74 19.41
C PRO A 256 -6.76 3.50 18.50
N VAL A 257 -6.72 3.71 17.18
CA VAL A 257 -6.60 2.63 16.19
C VAL A 257 -5.20 2.48 15.63
N GLY A 258 -4.24 3.31 16.08
CA GLY A 258 -2.84 3.24 15.69
C GLY A 258 -1.92 3.03 16.89
N TYR A 259 -1.05 2.01 16.86
CA TYR A 259 -0.26 1.62 18.04
C TYR A 259 0.89 2.58 18.38
N ASP A 260 1.33 3.40 17.43
CA ASP A 260 2.40 4.40 17.60
C ASP A 260 1.96 5.82 17.20
N GLY A 261 0.64 6.03 17.19
CA GLY A 261 0.03 7.26 16.74
C GLY A 261 -0.26 7.31 15.24
N LEU A 262 0.09 6.29 14.45
CA LEU A 262 -0.28 6.20 13.02
C LEU A 262 -0.59 4.76 12.58
N HIS A 263 0.31 3.80 12.81
CA HIS A 263 0.25 2.48 12.18
C HIS A 263 -0.85 1.59 12.77
N PRO A 264 -1.62 0.87 11.94
CA PRO A 264 -2.87 0.24 12.37
C PRO A 264 -2.64 -0.87 13.40
N ASN A 265 -3.37 -0.80 14.51
CA ASN A 265 -3.66 -1.97 15.33
C ASN A 265 -4.76 -2.82 14.69
N ALA A 266 -5.20 -3.89 15.36
CA ALA A 266 -6.20 -4.80 14.80
C ALA A 266 -7.51 -4.09 14.38
N ARG A 267 -7.97 -3.08 15.14
CA ARG A 267 -9.15 -2.29 14.75
C ARG A 267 -8.85 -1.35 13.58
N GLY A 268 -7.66 -0.76 13.55
CA GLY A 268 -7.18 0.05 12.43
C GLY A 268 -7.12 -0.72 11.11
N GLU A 269 -6.71 -1.99 11.13
CA GLU A 269 -6.71 -2.86 9.94
C GLU A 269 -8.12 -2.98 9.34
N TYR A 270 -9.12 -3.24 10.17
CA TYR A 270 -10.52 -3.32 9.74
C TYR A 270 -11.04 -1.98 9.23
N GLN A 271 -10.64 -0.86 9.84
CA GLN A 271 -11.05 0.47 9.39
C GLN A 271 -10.50 0.82 8.01
N ILE A 272 -9.21 0.53 7.75
CA ILE A 272 -8.61 0.71 6.43
C ILE A 272 -9.31 -0.18 5.40
N ALA A 273 -9.45 -1.48 5.69
CA ALA A 273 -10.12 -2.40 4.79
C ALA A 273 -11.57 -1.96 4.50
N ARG A 274 -12.32 -1.55 5.53
CA ARG A 274 -13.68 -1.01 5.36
C ARG A 274 -13.70 0.18 4.42
N ALA A 275 -12.81 1.16 4.60
CA ALA A 275 -12.74 2.34 3.74
C ALA A 275 -12.63 1.94 2.25
N PHE A 276 -11.72 1.01 1.93
CA PHE A 276 -11.60 0.47 0.58
C PHE A 276 -12.88 -0.24 0.12
N THR A 277 -13.43 -1.15 0.92
CA THR A 277 -14.64 -1.90 0.53
C THR A 277 -15.87 -1.02 0.31
N VAL A 278 -15.99 0.11 1.02
CA VAL A 278 -17.06 1.11 0.75
C VAL A 278 -16.94 1.62 -0.70
N THR A 279 -15.74 2.02 -1.12
CA THR A 279 -15.49 2.46 -2.49
C THR A 279 -15.65 1.33 -3.51
N LEU A 280 -15.19 0.11 -3.19
CA LEU A 280 -15.35 -1.05 -4.08
C LEU A 280 -16.82 -1.38 -4.37
N VAL A 281 -17.67 -1.37 -3.34
CA VAL A 281 -19.11 -1.60 -3.50
C VAL A 281 -19.76 -0.47 -4.28
N ASN A 282 -19.56 0.78 -3.84
CA ASN A 282 -20.31 1.92 -4.36
C ASN A 282 -19.89 2.30 -5.79
N ASN A 283 -18.60 2.24 -6.08
CA ASN A 283 -18.04 2.82 -7.31
C ASN A 283 -17.59 1.76 -8.32
N PHE A 284 -17.19 0.57 -7.87
CA PHE A 284 -16.74 -0.53 -8.74
C PHE A 284 -17.75 -1.67 -8.85
N GLN A 285 -18.85 -1.63 -8.08
CA GLN A 285 -19.87 -2.67 -8.04
C GLN A 285 -19.28 -4.05 -7.72
N LEU A 286 -18.22 -4.05 -6.90
CA LEU A 286 -17.61 -5.26 -6.35
C LEU A 286 -18.17 -5.49 -4.96
N GLY A 287 -18.90 -6.60 -4.81
CA GLY A 287 -19.57 -6.96 -3.57
C GLY A 287 -20.94 -6.28 -3.42
N THR A 288 -21.68 -6.73 -2.42
CA THR A 288 -23.05 -6.30 -2.12
C THR A 288 -23.12 -5.41 -0.88
N SER A 289 -22.14 -5.53 0.02
CA SER A 289 -22.04 -4.75 1.24
C SER A 289 -20.58 -4.50 1.62
N PRO A 290 -20.24 -3.33 2.19
CA PRO A 290 -18.90 -3.08 2.69
C PRO A 290 -18.56 -3.97 3.90
N LEU A 291 -17.26 -4.20 4.13
CA LEU A 291 -16.76 -4.94 5.29
C LEU A 291 -17.36 -4.40 6.59
N THR A 292 -17.88 -5.28 7.44
CA THR A 292 -18.37 -4.92 8.78
C THR A 292 -17.25 -5.06 9.79
N ILE A 293 -17.02 -4.02 10.59
CA ILE A 293 -16.01 -4.06 11.66
C ILE A 293 -16.60 -4.86 12.83
N PRO A 294 -15.96 -5.96 13.28
CA PRO A 294 -16.43 -6.71 14.44
C PRO A 294 -16.50 -5.83 15.70
N SER A 295 -17.53 -6.05 16.53
CA SER A 295 -17.66 -5.36 17.82
C SER A 295 -16.57 -5.80 18.81
N ASP A 296 -16.20 -7.07 18.75
CA ASP A 296 -15.11 -7.67 19.51
C ASP A 296 -13.98 -8.05 18.54
N ILE A 297 -12.82 -7.43 18.73
CA ILE A 297 -11.61 -7.69 17.95
C ILE A 297 -10.56 -8.17 18.94
N PRO A 298 -10.18 -9.46 18.90
CA PRO A 298 -9.15 -9.98 19.77
C PRO A 298 -7.88 -9.14 19.68
N ALA A 299 -7.24 -8.89 20.82
CA ALA A 299 -5.90 -8.33 20.82
C ALA A 299 -4.97 -9.27 20.04
N ARG A 300 -3.99 -8.70 19.31
CA ARG A 300 -2.96 -9.50 18.67
C ARG A 300 -2.22 -10.29 19.77
N PRO A 301 -1.97 -11.60 19.59
CA PRO A 301 -1.05 -12.32 20.46
C PRO A 301 0.31 -11.60 20.39
N LEU A 302 0.81 -11.15 21.54
CA LEU A 302 2.16 -10.60 21.67
C LEU A 302 3.21 -11.72 21.62
#